data_AF-A0A4S1FVQ7-F1
#
_entry.id   AF-A0A4S1FVQ7-F1
#
_cell.length_a   1.000
_cell.length_b   1.000
_cell.length_c   1.000
_cell.angle_alpha   90.00
_cell.angle_beta   90.00
_cell.angle_gamma   90.00
#
_symmetry.space_group_name_H-M   'P 1'
#
loop_
_entity.id
_entity.type
_entity.pdbx_description
1 polymer ?
#
loop_
_entity_poly.entity_id
_entity_poly.type
_entity_poly.pdbx_seq_one_letter_code
_entity_poly.pdbx_strand_id
1 'polypeptide(L)'
;RNVIGIELPNETRETVYFRALIGSAGFRNTSCKLALGLGKTIVGEPVIAELAKMPHLLVAGTTGSGKSVAINTMILSLLYRMKPEECRLIMDDLKMLKLSAY
;
A
#
# COMPACT_ATOMS: atom_id res chain seq x y z
N ARG A 1 26.32 -13.52 17.25
CA ARG A 1 25.23 -14.10 18.08
C ARG A 1 24.09 -14.41 17.12
N ASN A 2 23.85 -15.69 16.83
CA ASN A 2 22.75 -16.10 15.94
C ASN A 2 21.50 -16.28 16.79
N VAL A 3 20.45 -15.51 16.48
CA VAL A 3 19.14 -15.64 17.11
C VAL A 3 18.13 -16.10 16.06
N ILE A 4 17.11 -16.82 16.50
CA ILE A 4 15.99 -17.25 15.66
C ILE A 4 14.79 -16.40 16.05
N GLY A 5 14.17 -15.73 15.07
CA GLY A 5 12.91 -15.01 15.26
C GLY A 5 11.72 -15.94 15.07
N ILE A 6 10.76 -15.88 15.99
CA ILE A 6 9.48 -16.58 15.89
C ILE A 6 8.38 -15.53 16.01
N GLU A 7 7.55 -15.39 14.98
CA GLU A 7 6.42 -14.47 14.96
C GLU A 7 5.13 -15.22 15.30
N LEU A 8 4.46 -14.79 16.35
CA LEU A 8 3.16 -15.33 16.78
C LEU A 8 2.09 -14.26 16.58
N PRO A 9 0.90 -14.61 16.07
CA PRO A 9 -0.18 -13.66 15.95
C PRO A 9 -0.63 -13.22 17.35
N ASN A 10 -0.87 -11.92 17.51
CA ASN A 10 -1.50 -11.40 18.71
C ASN A 10 -2.91 -11.97 18.86
N GLU A 11 -3.36 -12.17 20.10
CA GLU A 11 -4.72 -12.62 20.42
C GLU A 11 -5.78 -11.70 19.81
N THR A 12 -5.52 -10.38 19.86
CA THR A 12 -6.34 -9.36 19.21
C THR A 12 -5.56 -8.73 18.07
N ARG A 13 -6.10 -8.83 16.85
CA ARG A 13 -5.52 -8.18 15.66
C ARG A 13 -5.93 -6.73 15.61
N GLU A 14 -4.97 -5.83 15.42
CA GLU A 14 -5.24 -4.42 15.18
C GLU A 14 -5.42 -4.13 13.69
N THR A 15 -6.47 -3.39 13.35
CA THR A 15 -6.71 -2.94 11.98
C THR A 15 -5.79 -1.78 11.62
N VAL A 16 -5.04 -1.92 10.54
CA VAL A 16 -4.23 -0.83 9.98
C VAL A 16 -5.07 0.00 9.02
N TYR A 17 -5.46 1.19 9.47
CA TYR A 17 -6.24 2.12 8.65
C TYR A 17 -5.36 2.91 7.68
N PHE A 18 -5.85 3.10 6.44
CA PHE A 18 -5.17 3.93 5.43
C PHE A 18 -4.86 5.34 5.94
N ARG A 19 -5.79 5.95 6.68
CA ARG A 19 -5.61 7.28 7.30
C ARG A 19 -4.35 7.36 8.18
N ALA A 20 -4.01 6.28 8.88
CA ALA A 20 -2.81 6.24 9.71
C ALA A 20 -1.53 6.25 8.86
N LEU A 21 -1.56 5.64 7.67
CA LEU A 21 -0.43 5.64 6.74
C LEU A 21 -0.22 7.02 6.13
N ILE A 22 -1.26 7.61 5.56
CA ILE A 22 -1.16 8.94 4.93
C ILE A 22 -0.92 10.07 5.93
N GLY A 23 -1.35 9.89 7.19
CA GLY A 23 -1.08 10.82 8.29
C GLY A 23 0.34 10.70 8.85
N SER A 24 1.10 9.66 8.50
CA SER A 24 2.47 9.49 9.01
C SER A 24 3.41 10.58 8.48
N ALA A 25 4.43 10.93 9.27
CA ALA A 25 5.48 11.85 8.81
C ALA A 25 6.23 11.28 7.60
N GLY A 26 6.44 9.95 7.58
CA GLY A 26 7.06 9.24 6.45
C GLY A 26 6.29 9.43 5.15
N PHE A 27 4.96 9.36 5.16
CA PHE A 27 4.17 9.60 3.95
C PHE A 27 4.06 11.09 3.61
N ARG A 28 3.82 11.97 4.58
CA ARG A 28 3.63 13.41 4.31
C ARG A 28 4.89 14.11 3.80
N ASN A 29 6.05 13.75 4.35
CA ASN A 29 7.31 14.45 4.08
C ASN A 29 8.22 13.71 3.08
N THR A 30 7.79 12.56 2.54
CA THR A 30 8.66 11.82 1.60
C THR A 30 8.79 12.54 0.27
N SER A 31 10.00 12.54 -0.27
CA SER A 31 10.35 13.01 -1.61
C SER A 31 10.11 11.97 -2.71
N CYS A 32 9.47 10.84 -2.38
CA CYS A 32 9.17 9.79 -3.35
C CYS A 32 8.25 10.31 -4.46
N LYS A 33 8.59 10.03 -5.73
CA LYS A 33 7.79 10.47 -6.88
C LYS A 33 6.46 9.73 -6.98
N LEU A 34 6.49 8.42 -6.74
CA LEU A 34 5.33 7.53 -6.77
C LEU A 34 5.27 6.77 -5.44
N ALA A 35 4.88 7.50 -4.38
CA ALA A 35 4.81 6.96 -3.02
C ALA A 35 3.58 6.06 -2.83
N LEU A 36 3.79 4.83 -2.36
CA LEU A 36 2.73 3.86 -2.06
C LEU A 36 2.75 3.51 -0.57
N GLY A 37 1.63 3.72 0.14
CA GLY A 37 1.46 3.24 1.51
C GLY A 37 1.11 1.75 1.52
N LEU A 38 1.97 0.90 2.07
CA LEU A 38 1.79 -0.55 2.04
C LEU A 38 1.18 -1.12 3.33
N GLY A 39 1.36 -0.44 4.46
CA GLY A 39 0.90 -0.94 5.76
C GLY A 39 1.86 -0.55 6.86
N LYS A 40 1.96 -1.42 7.88
CA LYS A 40 2.89 -1.27 8.99
C LYS A 40 3.80 -2.48 9.10
N THR A 41 5.00 -2.28 9.63
CA THR A 41 5.91 -3.36 10.03
C THR A 41 5.35 -4.11 11.25
N ILE A 42 5.98 -5.23 11.62
CA ILE A 42 5.64 -6.00 12.83
C ILE A 42 5.75 -5.19 14.13
N VAL A 43 6.50 -4.08 14.13
CA VAL A 43 6.63 -3.16 15.27
C VAL A 43 5.73 -1.92 15.14
N GLY A 44 4.86 -1.87 14.12
CA GLY A 44 3.85 -0.83 13.94
C GLY A 44 4.29 0.41 13.15
N GLU A 45 5.51 0.41 12.60
CA GLU A 45 6.03 1.53 11.81
C GLU A 45 5.44 1.56 10.40
N PRO A 46 5.05 2.73 9.86
CA PRO A 46 4.47 2.84 8.53
C PRO A 46 5.48 2.46 7.44
N VAL A 47 5.06 1.62 6.50
CA VAL A 47 5.85 1.19 5.35
C VAL A 47 5.41 1.95 4.11
N ILE A 48 6.29 2.82 3.62
CA ILE A 48 6.09 3.58 2.38
C ILE A 48 7.09 3.08 1.34
N ALA A 49 6.58 2.64 0.19
CA ALA A 49 7.37 2.17 -0.94
C ALA A 49 7.41 3.22 -2.05
N GLU A 50 8.48 3.21 -2.85
CA GLU A 50 8.61 4.07 -4.02
C GLU A 50 8.53 3.26 -5.31
N LEU A 51 7.40 3.35 -6.02
CA LEU A 51 7.18 2.63 -7.28
C LEU A 51 8.15 3.09 -8.38
N ALA A 52 8.60 4.35 -8.36
CA ALA A 52 9.57 4.84 -9.34
C ALA A 52 10.95 4.13 -9.24
N LYS A 53 11.32 3.64 -8.05
CA LYS A 53 12.55 2.85 -7.82
C LYS A 53 12.35 1.36 -8.05
N MET A 54 11.10 0.89 -7.97
CA MET A 54 10.67 -0.47 -8.29
C MET A 54 9.73 -0.39 -9.50
N PRO A 55 10.25 -0.15 -10.71
CA PRO A 55 9.48 0.37 -11.83
C PRO A 55 8.29 -0.51 -12.25
N HIS A 56 8.29 -1.78 -11.82
CA HIS A 56 7.20 -2.71 -11.99
C HIS A 56 6.94 -3.44 -10.68
N LEU A 57 5.66 -3.69 -10.38
CA LEU A 57 5.21 -4.40 -9.19
C LEU A 57 4.24 -5.52 -9.60
N LEU A 58 4.51 -6.74 -9.14
CA LEU A 58 3.59 -7.87 -9.26
C LEU A 58 2.85 -8.07 -7.93
N VAL A 59 1.53 -8.02 -7.95
CA VAL A 59 0.69 -8.28 -6.77
C VAL A 59 -0.17 -9.53 -7.00
N ALA A 60 0.13 -10.59 -6.25
CA ALA A 60 -0.58 -11.88 -6.29
C ALA A 60 -1.20 -12.19 -4.92
N GLY A 61 -2.30 -12.96 -4.91
CA GLY A 61 -2.98 -13.37 -3.69
C GLY A 61 -4.28 -14.11 -3.98
N THR A 62 -4.66 -15.01 -3.07
CA THR A 62 -5.91 -15.79 -3.14
C THR A 62 -7.13 -14.92 -2.79
N THR A 63 -8.34 -15.39 -3.08
CA THR A 63 -9.56 -14.72 -2.64
C THR A 63 -9.58 -14.56 -1.11
N GLY A 64 -9.94 -13.37 -0.62
CA GLY A 64 -9.97 -13.08 0.82
C GLY A 64 -8.63 -12.65 1.42
N SER A 65 -7.51 -12.78 0.71
CA SER A 65 -6.17 -12.38 1.19
C SER A 65 -5.95 -10.86 1.30
N GLY A 66 -6.90 -10.04 0.85
CA GLY A 66 -6.79 -8.58 0.86
C GLY A 66 -6.16 -7.95 -0.39
N LYS A 67 -5.88 -8.73 -1.46
CA LYS A 67 -5.28 -8.21 -2.72
C LYS A 67 -5.97 -6.97 -3.28
N SER A 68 -7.31 -6.98 -3.37
CA SER A 68 -8.05 -5.83 -3.91
C SER A 68 -7.92 -4.60 -3.01
N VAL A 69 -7.93 -4.80 -1.68
CA VAL A 69 -7.74 -3.72 -0.70
C VAL A 69 -6.35 -3.12 -0.81
N ALA A 70 -5.31 -3.95 -0.98
CA ALA A 70 -3.95 -3.49 -1.20
C ALA A 70 -3.83 -2.65 -2.48
N ILE A 71 -4.42 -3.09 -3.60
CA ILE A 71 -4.41 -2.34 -4.87
C ILE A 71 -5.11 -0.99 -4.70
N ASN A 72 -6.28 -0.95 -4.06
CA ASN A 72 -6.99 0.31 -3.77
C ASN A 72 -6.15 1.24 -2.89
N THR A 73 -5.45 0.69 -1.90
CA THR A 73 -4.56 1.47 -1.02
C THR A 73 -3.41 2.09 -1.82
N MET A 74 -2.85 1.35 -2.78
CA MET A 74 -1.81 1.87 -3.69
C MET A 74 -2.34 2.98 -4.59
N ILE A 75 -3.51 2.78 -5.21
CA ILE A 75 -4.14 3.80 -6.07
C ILE A 75 -4.44 5.07 -5.27
N LEU A 76 -5.09 4.92 -4.10
CA LEU A 76 -5.39 6.04 -3.22
C LEU A 76 -4.14 6.76 -2.72
N SER A 77 -3.01 6.06 -2.53
CA SER A 77 -1.74 6.69 -2.16
C SER A 77 -1.27 7.69 -3.24
N LEU A 78 -1.43 7.34 -4.51
CA LEU A 78 -1.10 8.22 -5.64
C LEU A 78 -2.11 9.37 -5.74
N LEU A 79 -3.41 9.07 -5.72
CA LEU A 79 -4.47 10.08 -5.82
C LEU A 79 -4.45 11.11 -4.68
N TYR A 80 -4.01 10.71 -3.48
CA TYR A 80 -3.90 11.63 -2.35
C TYR A 80 -2.78 12.67 -2.50
N ARG A 81 -1.82 12.44 -3.40
CA ARG A 81 -0.61 13.26 -3.55
C ARG A 81 -0.45 13.91 -4.90
N MET A 82 -1.05 13.36 -5.94
CA MET A 82 -0.74 13.67 -7.31
C MET A 82 -1.96 14.21 -8.03
N LYS A 83 -1.75 15.29 -8.77
CA LYS A 83 -2.74 15.80 -9.71
C LYS A 83 -2.72 14.96 -11.00
N PRO A 84 -3.80 15.00 -11.80
CA PRO A 84 -3.88 14.26 -13.07
C PRO A 84 -2.77 14.60 -14.08
N GLU A 85 -2.18 15.81 -13.99
CA GLU A 85 -1.07 16.20 -14.87
C GLU A 85 0.27 15.56 -14.45
N GLU A 86 0.38 15.14 -13.18
CA GLU A 86 1.60 14.55 -12.61
C GLU A 86 1.59 13.01 -12.68
N CYS A 87 0.42 12.39 -12.63
CA CYS A 87 0.25 10.95 -12.71
C CYS A 87 -1.02 10.59 -13.49
N ARG A 88 -0.86 9.79 -14.54
CA ARG A 88 -1.97 9.23 -15.31
C ARG A 88 -2.03 7.73 -15.08
N LEU A 89 -3.23 7.21 -14.88
CA LEU A 89 -3.47 5.79 -14.61
C LEU A 89 -4.17 5.16 -15.81
N ILE A 90 -3.72 3.98 -16.21
CA ILE A 90 -4.42 3.09 -17.14
C ILE A 90 -4.84 1.88 -16.32
N MET A 91 -6.14 1.57 -16.31
CA MET A 91 -6.71 0.53 -15.47
C MET A 91 -7.45 -0.49 -16.34
N ASP A 92 -6.97 -1.73 -16.34
CA ASP A 92 -7.65 -2.84 -17.00
C ASP A 92 -8.25 -3.78 -15.95
N ASP A 93 -9.59 -3.85 -15.89
CA ASP A 93 -10.32 -4.77 -15.00
C ASP A 93 -11.08 -5.83 -15.80
N LEU A 94 -10.41 -6.98 -15.99
CA LEU A 94 -10.96 -8.13 -16.71
C LEU A 94 -12.25 -8.70 -16.10
N LYS A 95 -12.57 -8.37 -14.84
CA LYS A 95 -13.77 -8.88 -14.14
C LYS A 95 -14.81 -7.79 -13.87
N MET A 96 -14.52 -6.52 -14.17
CA MET A 96 -15.39 -5.35 -13.98
C MET A 96 -15.96 -5.16 -12.56
N LEU A 97 -15.31 -5.71 -11.53
CA LEU A 97 -15.84 -5.72 -10.15
C LEU A 97 -15.04 -4.87 -9.17
N LYS A 98 -13.85 -4.40 -9.56
CA LYS A 98 -12.84 -3.89 -8.60
C LYS A 98 -12.38 -2.48 -8.89
N LEU A 99 -12.25 -2.11 -10.17
CA LEU A 99 -11.72 -0.79 -10.57
C LEU A 99 -12.76 0.11 -11.23
N SER A 100 -13.99 -0.37 -11.47
CA SER A 100 -15.09 0.40 -12.07
C SER A 100 -15.55 1.61 -11.23
N ALA A 101 -15.09 1.72 -9.99
CA ALA A 101 -15.40 2.84 -9.10
C ALA A 101 -14.48 4.06 -9.27
N TYR A 102 -13.45 3.99 -10.11
CA TYR A 102 -12.49 5.07 -10.37
C TYR A 102 -12.73 5.77 -11.70
#